data_AF-A0AA97K9I8-F1
#
_entry.id   AF-A0AA97K9I8-F1
#
_cell.length_a   1.000
_cell.length_b   1.000
_cell.length_c   1.000
_cell.angle_alpha   90.00
_cell.angle_beta   90.00
_cell.angle_gamma   90.00
#
_symmetry.space_group_name_H-M   'P 1'
#
loop_
_entity.id
_entity.type
_entity.pdbx_description
1 polymer ?
#
loop_
_entity_poly.entity_id
_entity_poly.type
_entity_poly.pdbx_seq_one_letter_code
_entity_poly.pdbx_strand_id
1 'polypeptide(L)' 'MNNHQLELARQLHRDGHLFYCTCGTLIKTLQSMDLSTLKPFPPGQPEKFAAFLDKVVGI' A
#
# COMPACT_ATOMS: atom_id res chain seq x y z
N MET A 1 -12.03 -13.38 8.42
CA MET A 1 -11.27 -12.14 8.13
C MET A 1 -9.95 -12.55 7.53
N ASN A 2 -9.71 -12.23 6.26
CA ASN A 2 -8.53 -12.70 5.53
C ASN A 2 -7.34 -11.74 5.75
N ASN A 3 -6.13 -12.22 5.47
CA ASN A 3 -4.85 -11.52 5.60
C ASN A 3 -4.66 -10.35 4.60
N HIS A 4 -5.74 -9.67 4.22
CA HIS A 4 -5.75 -8.58 3.24
C HIS A 4 -4.86 -7.40 3.65
N GLN A 5 -4.77 -7.12 4.96
CA GLN A 5 -3.88 -6.07 5.47
C GLN A 5 -2.41 -6.41 5.24
N LEU A 6 -2.02 -7.66 5.44
CA LEU A 6 -0.65 -8.12 5.24
C LEU A 6 -0.28 -8.10 3.75
N GLU A 7 -1.23 -8.49 2.90
CA GLU A 7 -1.02 -8.44 1.45
C GLU A 7 -0.85 -7.00 0.96
N LEU A 8 -1.69 -6.08 1.44
CA LEU A 8 -1.54 -4.66 1.15
C LEU A 8 -0.20 -4.10 1.63
N ALA A 9 0.22 -4.43 2.86
CA ALA A 9 1.50 -3.98 3.41
C ALA A 9 2.69 -4.48 2.57
N ARG A 10 2.66 -5.74 2.12
CA ARG A 10 3.68 -6.29 1.21
C ARG A 10 3.74 -5.55 -0.11
N GLN A 11 2.57 -5.30 -0.72
CA GLN A 11 2.50 -4.62 -2.01
C GLN A 11 3.02 -3.19 -1.89
N LEU A 12 2.57 -2.42 -0.89
CA LEU A 12 3.04 -1.05 -0.64
C LEU A 12 4.54 -0.98 -0.32
N HIS A 13 5.07 -1.98 0.38
CA HIS A 13 6.50 -2.08 0.61
C HIS A 13 7.28 -2.36 -0.67
N ARG A 14 6.81 -3.30 -1.51
CA ARG A 14 7.41 -3.59 -2.82
C ARG A 14 7.43 -2.36 -3.72
N ASP A 15 6.39 -1.54 -3.64
CA ASP A 15 6.26 -0.31 -4.43
C ASP A 15 7.08 0.86 -3.83
N GLY A 16 7.59 0.70 -2.60
CA GLY A 16 8.49 1.64 -1.93
C GLY A 16 7.77 2.73 -1.12
N HIS A 17 6.51 2.51 -0.74
CA HIS A 17 5.70 3.52 -0.04
C HIS A 17 5.73 3.40 1.47
N LEU A 18 6.14 2.24 2.02
CA LEU A 18 6.27 2.03 3.46
C LEU A 18 7.29 0.95 3.80
N PHE A 19 7.70 0.94 5.06
CA PHE A 19 8.26 -0.25 5.72
C PHE A 19 7.16 -0.92 6.54
N TYR A 20 7.14 -2.26 6.58
CA TYR A 20 6.24 -3.02 7.46
C TYR A 20 7.04 -4.01 8.28
N CYS A 21 6.49 -4.40 9.43
CA CYS A 21 7.12 -5.35 10.34
C CYS A 21 6.06 -6.12 11.13
N THR A 22 6.51 -7.15 11.83
CA THR A 22 5.74 -7.80 12.91
C THR A 22 6.33 -7.37 14.25
N CYS A 23 5.67 -7.70 15.37
CA CYS A 23 6.22 -7.44 16.70
C CYS A 23 7.64 -8.01 16.87
N GLY A 24 7.93 -9.17 16.26
CA GLY A 24 9.26 -9.81 16.34
C GLY A 24 10.34 -9.13 15.49
N THR A 25 9.96 -8.37 14.45
CA THR A 25 10.93 -7.71 13.56
C THR A 25 11.00 -6.19 13.76
N LEU A 26 10.17 -5.61 14.62
CA LEU A 26 10.04 -4.17 14.83
C LEU A 26 11.39 -3.50 15.14
N ILE A 27 12.17 -4.03 16.10
CA ILE A 27 13.46 -3.44 16.48
C ILE A 27 14.41 -3.40 15.28
N LYS A 28 14.52 -4.52 14.55
CA LYS A 28 15.39 -4.60 13.37
C LYS A 28 14.96 -3.59 12.30
N THR A 29 13.66 -3.50 12.03
CA THR A 29 13.12 -2.55 11.05
C THR A 29 13.43 -1.11 11.43
N LEU A 30 13.22 -0.72 12.69
CA LEU A 30 13.51 0.64 13.17
C LEU A 30 15.00 0.99 13.10
N GLN A 31 15.89 0.03 13.34
CA GLN A 31 17.34 0.25 13.30
C GLN A 31 17.89 0.39 11.88
N SER A 32 17.30 -0.31 10.90
CA SER A 32 17.82 -0.35 9.53
C SER A 32 17.01 0.47 8.53
N MET A 33 15.88 1.06 8.92
CA MET A 33 15.05 1.82 7.99
C MET A 33 15.76 3.09 7.54
N ASP A 34 15.67 3.38 6.24
CA ASP A 34 16.04 4.66 5.67
C ASP A 34 14.78 5.30 5.08
N LEU A 35 14.20 6.24 5.82
CA LEU A 35 12.96 6.92 5.43
C LEU A 35 13.13 7.79 4.18
N SER A 36 14.36 8.18 3.82
CA SER A 36 14.61 8.96 2.60
C SER A 36 14.38 8.14 1.33
N THR A 37 14.39 6.81 1.43
CA THR A 37 14.12 5.89 0.31
C THR A 37 12.64 5.75 -0.02
N LEU A 38 11.74 6.24 0.84
CA LEU A 38 10.30 6.11 0.64
C LEU A 38 9.80 7.05 -0.45
N LYS A 39 9.00 6.50 -1.36
CA LYS A 39 8.28 7.26 -2.37
C LYS A 39 6.99 7.79 -1.77
N PRO A 40 6.63 9.07 -1.98
CA PRO A 40 5.32 9.59 -1.63
C PRO A 40 4.21 8.70 -2.21
N PHE A 41 3.20 8.40 -1.40
CA PHE A 41 2.06 7.63 -1.87
C PHE A 41 1.23 8.51 -2.82
N PRO A 42 0.93 8.04 -4.05
CA PRO A 42 0.21 8.86 -5.02
C PRO A 42 -1.22 9.12 -4.55
N PRO A 43 -1.82 10.26 -4.94
CA PRO A 43 -3.23 10.49 -4.70
C PRO A 43 -4.08 9.42 -5.39
N GLY A 44 -5.20 9.08 -4.76
CA GLY A 44 -6.20 8.19 -5.37
C GLY A 44 -6.78 8.81 -6.64
N GLN A 45 -7.27 7.94 -7.52
CA GLN A 45 -7.93 8.31 -8.78
C GLN A 45 -9.35 7.73 -8.82
N PRO A 46 -10.25 8.14 -7.91
CA PRO A 46 -11.62 7.60 -7.81
C PRO A 46 -12.40 7.72 -9.12
N GLU A 47 -12.10 8.73 -9.93
CA GLU A 47 -12.69 8.97 -11.25
C GLU A 47 -12.48 7.80 -12.21
N LYS A 48 -11.36 7.07 -12.12
CA LYS A 48 -11.14 5.88 -12.96
C LYS A 48 -12.09 4.75 -12.60
N PHE A 49 -12.35 4.58 -11.30
CA PHE A 49 -13.30 3.58 -10.84
C PHE A 49 -14.74 3.97 -11.17
N ALA A 50 -15.10 5.25 -11.03
CA ALA A 50 -16.40 5.76 -11.45
C ALA A 50 -16.64 5.52 -12.95
N ALA A 51 -15.70 5.89 -13.82
CA ALA A 51 -15.80 5.65 -15.26
C ALA A 51 -15.88 4.15 -15.62
N PHE A 52 -15.18 3.28 -14.88
CA PHE A 52 -15.32 1.84 -15.04
C PHE A 52 -16.73 1.37 -14.68
N LEU A 53 -17.30 1.84 -13.57
CA LEU A 53 -18.67 1.51 -13.18
C LEU A 53 -19.66 1.98 -14.24
N ASP A 54 -19.58 3.23 -14.70
CA ASP A 54 -20.46 3.75 -15.75
C ASP A 54 -20.41 2.89 -17.01
N LYS A 55 -19.23 2.40 -17.40
CA LYS A 55 -19.09 1.50 -18.55
C LYS A 55 -19.73 0.11 -18.34
N VAL A 56 -19.69 -0.43 -17.13
CA VAL A 56 -20.12 -1.80 -16.83
C VAL A 56 -21.59 -1.87 -16.43
N VAL A 57 -22.10 -0.84 -15.75
CA VAL A 57 -23.46 -0.82 -15.17
C VAL A 57 -24.30 0.38 -15.63
N GLY A 58 -23.72 1.38 -16.29
CA GLY A 58 -24.47 2.49 -16.88
C GLY A 58 -25.19 2.03 -18.14
N ILE A 59 -26.51 2.22 -18.17
CA ILE A 59 -27.38 1.95 -19.32
C ILE A 59 -27.13 2.98 -20.42
#